data_AF-A0A261WHA9-F1
#
_entry.id   AF-A0A261WHA9-F1
#
_cell.length_a   1.000
_cell.length_b   1.000
_cell.length_c   1.000
_cell.angle_alpha   90.00
_cell.angle_beta   90.00
_cell.angle_gamma   90.00
#
_symmetry.space_group_name_H-M   'P 1'
#
loop_
_entity.id
_entity.type
_entity.pdbx_description
1 polymer ?
#
loop_
_entity_poly.entity_id
_entity_poly.type
_entity_poly.pdbx_seq_one_letter_code
_entity_poly.pdbx_strand_id
1 'polypeptide(L)'
;MPTPAYLTVTGAIQGNITKDAGSIDSLAGLGQAAHLDESIIYAFSHEITSPYNLQSGSSAGPHIHHPICITKAFDKASPLLLQALTHGEMLSEVIINWYRTNDNKQEHYYTTRLERAKIVAIKDHMPNSQDPQNSNFTHLQDVHFSYRKITWSHVTSKSMGSDDWDKPKMD
;
A
#
# COMPACT_ATOMS: atom_id res chain seq x y z
N MET A 1 -12.77 10.72 11.55
CA MET A 1 -11.43 10.19 11.21
C MET A 1 -11.50 9.53 9.85
N PRO A 2 -10.48 9.63 9.00
CA PRO A 2 -10.43 8.86 7.76
C PRO A 2 -10.52 7.36 8.08
N THR A 3 -11.27 6.62 7.27
CA THR A 3 -11.37 5.16 7.40
C THR A 3 -10.04 4.53 6.98
N PRO A 4 -9.46 3.63 7.78
CA PRO A 4 -8.20 2.97 7.42
C PRO A 4 -8.37 2.09 6.17
N ALA A 5 -7.28 1.92 5.43
CA ALA A 5 -7.18 0.94 4.36
C ALA A 5 -6.47 -0.32 4.87
N TYR A 6 -6.57 -1.41 4.13
CA TYR A 6 -5.98 -2.70 4.50
C TYR A 6 -5.04 -3.19 3.41
N LEU A 7 -3.90 -3.72 3.83
CA LEU A 7 -2.82 -4.19 2.96
C LEU A 7 -2.71 -5.71 3.02
N THR A 8 -2.77 -6.36 1.86
CA THR A 8 -2.31 -7.75 1.69
C THR A 8 -1.00 -7.74 0.89
N VAL A 9 0.02 -8.46 1.37
CA VAL A 9 1.27 -8.65 0.62
C VAL A 9 1.58 -10.13 0.46
N THR A 10 1.78 -10.56 -0.78
CA THR A 10 2.27 -11.91 -1.09
C THR A 10 3.65 -11.83 -1.74
N GLY A 11 4.64 -12.40 -1.05
CA GLY A 11 6.00 -12.60 -1.53
C GLY A 11 6.11 -13.84 -2.41
N ALA A 12 6.99 -13.81 -3.42
CA ALA A 12 7.24 -14.97 -4.27
C ALA A 12 7.95 -16.13 -3.52
N ILE A 13 8.66 -15.83 -2.44
CA ILE A 13 9.39 -16.80 -1.61
C ILE A 13 8.69 -16.98 -0.28
N GLN A 14 8.32 -15.89 0.39
CA GLN A 14 7.74 -15.92 1.73
C GLN A 14 6.23 -16.28 1.76
N GLY A 15 5.55 -16.31 0.61
CA GLY A 15 4.11 -16.53 0.55
C GLY A 15 3.33 -15.33 1.09
N ASN A 16 2.22 -15.56 1.80
CA ASN A 16 1.43 -14.46 2.37
C ASN A 16 2.19 -13.80 3.56
N ILE A 17 2.84 -12.66 3.29
CA ILE A 17 3.65 -11.90 4.25
C ILE A 17 2.77 -11.25 5.32
N THR A 18 1.56 -10.83 4.96
CA THR A 18 0.62 -10.18 5.90
C THR A 18 -0.24 -11.17 6.66
N LYS A 19 0.02 -12.48 6.54
CA LYS A 19 -0.73 -13.51 7.25
C LYS A 19 -0.71 -13.29 8.77
N ASP A 20 -1.89 -13.25 9.38
CA ASP A 20 -2.14 -12.91 10.79
C ASP A 20 -1.63 -11.51 11.23
N ALA A 21 -1.36 -10.58 10.31
CA ALA A 21 -0.89 -9.24 10.66
C ALA A 21 -1.97 -8.41 11.39
N GLY A 22 -3.24 -8.66 11.10
CA GLY A 22 -4.39 -8.05 11.78
C GLY A 22 -4.82 -8.76 13.07
N SER A 23 -4.08 -9.79 13.51
CA SER A 23 -4.39 -10.53 14.73
C SER A 23 -4.17 -9.71 16.01
N ILE A 24 -4.80 -10.16 17.09
CA ILE A 24 -4.63 -9.57 18.43
C ILE A 24 -3.17 -9.73 18.90
N ASP A 25 -2.50 -10.83 18.57
CA ASP A 25 -1.08 -11.02 18.94
C ASP A 25 -0.17 -10.02 18.24
N SER A 26 -0.57 -9.56 17.05
CA SER A 26 0.19 -8.64 16.20
C SER A 26 -0.06 -7.16 16.56
N LEU A 27 -1.32 -6.79 16.78
CA LEU A 27 -1.74 -5.39 16.94
C LEU A 27 -2.42 -5.09 18.29
N ALA A 28 -2.41 -6.04 19.22
CA ALA A 28 -3.12 -5.96 20.51
C ALA A 28 -4.59 -5.52 20.31
N GLY A 29 -5.02 -4.47 21.01
CA GLY A 29 -6.39 -3.95 20.95
C GLY A 29 -6.81 -3.35 19.60
N LEU A 30 -5.90 -3.19 18.64
CA LEU A 30 -6.19 -2.70 17.29
C LEU A 30 -6.47 -3.83 16.29
N GLY A 31 -6.27 -5.09 16.69
CA GLY A 31 -6.53 -6.25 15.85
C GLY A 31 -8.01 -6.37 15.47
N GLN A 32 -8.30 -6.76 14.23
CA GLN A 32 -9.65 -6.86 13.70
C GLN A 32 -9.87 -8.24 13.07
N ALA A 33 -10.85 -8.99 13.59
CA ALA A 33 -11.14 -10.34 13.11
C ALA A 33 -11.54 -10.39 11.62
N ALA A 34 -12.15 -9.31 11.10
CA ALA A 34 -12.52 -9.20 9.69
C ALA A 34 -11.32 -9.03 8.74
N HIS A 35 -10.16 -8.63 9.28
CA HIS A 35 -8.95 -8.26 8.53
C HIS A 35 -7.72 -9.01 9.06
N LEU A 36 -7.90 -10.28 9.45
CA LEU A 36 -6.87 -11.07 10.15
C LEU A 36 -5.55 -11.16 9.37
N ASP A 37 -5.62 -11.37 8.06
CA ASP A 37 -4.47 -11.54 7.16
C ASP A 37 -4.03 -10.25 6.46
N GLU A 38 -4.47 -9.10 6.97
CA GLU A 38 -4.18 -7.79 6.39
C GLU A 38 -3.54 -6.86 7.42
N SER A 39 -2.57 -6.07 6.98
CA SER A 39 -2.00 -4.97 7.78
C SER A 39 -2.87 -3.72 7.68
N ILE A 40 -3.03 -3.01 8.78
CA ILE A 40 -3.77 -1.74 8.81
C ILE A 40 -2.88 -0.61 8.26
N ILE A 41 -3.42 0.17 7.32
CA ILE A 41 -2.76 1.33 6.71
C ILE A 41 -3.37 2.62 7.30
N TYR A 42 -2.50 3.52 7.77
CA TYR A 42 -2.88 4.83 8.30
C TYR A 42 -2.68 5.98 7.31
N ALA A 43 -1.71 5.86 6.40
CA ALA A 43 -1.48 6.85 5.35
C ALA A 43 -1.07 6.19 4.04
N PHE A 44 -1.39 6.85 2.94
CA PHE A 44 -1.04 6.43 1.59
C PHE A 44 -0.64 7.66 0.78
N SER A 45 0.41 7.52 -0.03
CA SER A 45 0.83 8.50 -1.01
C SER A 45 1.30 7.80 -2.28
N HIS A 46 0.89 8.33 -3.43
CA HIS A 46 1.27 7.81 -4.73
C HIS A 46 1.12 8.89 -5.80
N GLU A 47 2.08 8.94 -6.72
CA GLU A 47 2.12 9.92 -7.79
C GLU A 47 2.54 9.23 -9.09
N ILE A 48 1.85 9.57 -10.18
CA ILE A 48 2.24 9.22 -11.54
C ILE A 48 2.31 10.52 -12.32
N THR A 49 3.47 10.78 -12.91
CA THR A 49 3.71 11.97 -13.71
C THR A 49 3.84 11.59 -15.18
N SER A 50 3.33 12.43 -16.08
CA SER A 50 3.59 12.28 -17.52
C SER A 50 4.46 13.44 -17.95
N PRO A 51 5.68 13.21 -18.46
CA PRO A 51 6.52 14.29 -18.95
C PRO A 51 5.80 14.96 -20.12
N TYR A 52 5.79 16.30 -20.13
CA TYR A 52 5.16 17.09 -21.19
C TYR A 52 6.07 18.23 -21.64
N ASN A 53 5.92 18.63 -22.90
CA ASN A 53 6.61 19.80 -23.43
C ASN A 53 5.95 21.06 -22.87
N LEU A 54 6.71 21.90 -22.18
CA LEU A 54 6.20 23.12 -21.52
C LEU A 54 5.56 24.13 -22.48
N GLN A 55 6.01 24.17 -23.73
CA GLN A 55 5.56 25.15 -24.71
C GLN A 55 4.35 24.68 -25.52
N SER A 56 4.23 23.37 -25.78
CA SER A 56 3.13 22.81 -26.58
C SER A 56 2.09 22.03 -25.76
N GLY A 57 2.38 21.67 -24.51
CA GLY A 57 1.55 20.79 -23.68
C GLY A 57 1.50 19.33 -24.15
N SER A 58 2.25 18.99 -25.20
CA SER A 58 2.27 17.63 -25.76
C SER A 58 3.05 16.66 -24.87
N SER A 59 2.64 15.39 -24.85
CA SER A 59 3.40 14.34 -24.13
C SER A 59 4.83 14.26 -24.67
N ALA A 60 5.81 14.26 -23.77
CA ALA A 60 7.24 14.26 -24.06
C ALA A 60 7.92 12.91 -23.71
N GLY A 61 7.15 11.90 -23.33
CA GLY A 61 7.67 10.59 -22.97
C GLY A 61 6.66 9.69 -22.25
N PRO A 62 7.08 8.48 -21.84
CA PRO A 62 6.24 7.58 -21.08
C PRO A 62 5.94 8.12 -19.68
N HIS A 63 4.83 7.67 -19.11
CA HIS A 63 4.47 7.97 -17.72
C HIS A 63 5.57 7.48 -16.76
N ILE A 64 5.87 8.28 -15.74
CA ILE A 64 6.83 7.99 -14.68
C ILE A 64 6.04 7.65 -13.42
N HIS A 65 6.16 6.40 -12.98
CA HIS A 65 5.54 5.92 -11.75
C HIS A 65 6.48 6.16 -10.58
N HIS A 66 6.05 6.98 -9.62
CA HIS A 66 6.75 7.10 -8.35
C HIS A 66 6.35 5.94 -7.43
N PRO A 67 7.24 5.50 -6.51
CA PRO A 67 6.90 4.42 -5.59
C PRO A 67 5.65 4.76 -4.77
N ILE A 68 4.77 3.77 -4.61
CA ILE A 68 3.67 3.88 -3.64
C ILE A 68 4.28 3.87 -2.25
N CYS A 69 3.90 4.82 -1.41
CA CYS A 69 4.26 4.86 0.00
C CYS A 69 3.00 4.59 0.84
N ILE A 70 3.09 3.62 1.74
CA ILE A 70 2.08 3.38 2.78
C ILE A 70 2.71 3.51 4.16
N THR A 71 1.95 4.04 5.11
CA THR A 71 2.34 4.08 6.52
C THR A 71 1.47 3.11 7.29
N LYS A 72 2.10 2.18 8.02
CA LYS A 72 1.44 1.20 8.89
C LYS A 72 2.05 1.20 10.29
N ALA A 73 1.36 0.58 11.24
CA ALA A 73 1.96 0.28 12.55
C ALA A 73 3.02 -0.83 12.40
N PHE A 74 3.85 -0.98 13.44
CA PHE A 74 4.61 -2.21 13.62
C PHE A 74 3.66 -3.37 13.89
N ASP A 75 3.79 -4.43 13.11
CA ASP A 75 2.95 -5.62 13.20
C ASP A 75 3.80 -6.87 12.87
N LYS A 76 3.20 -8.05 12.90
CA LYS A 76 3.86 -9.32 12.56
C LYS A 76 4.54 -9.30 11.17
N ALA A 77 4.01 -8.54 10.21
CA ALA A 77 4.54 -8.47 8.85
C ALA A 77 5.78 -7.56 8.74
N SER A 78 5.99 -6.61 9.66
CA SER A 78 7.13 -5.68 9.66
C SER A 78 8.51 -6.33 9.45
N PRO A 79 8.92 -7.37 10.21
CA PRO A 79 10.21 -8.03 9.98
C PRO A 79 10.28 -8.77 8.63
N LEU A 80 9.16 -9.32 8.16
CA LEU A 80 9.09 -10.04 6.88
C LEU A 80 9.20 -9.09 5.68
N LEU A 81 8.63 -7.88 5.80
CA LEU A 81 8.79 -6.79 4.82
C LEU A 81 10.24 -6.29 4.77
N LEU A 82 10.89 -6.13 5.93
CA LEU A 82 12.32 -5.81 5.99
C LEU A 82 13.18 -6.91 5.34
N GLN A 83 12.84 -8.18 5.57
CA GLN A 83 13.50 -9.32 4.94
C GLN A 83 13.30 -9.33 3.41
N ALA A 84 12.09 -9.01 2.93
CA ALA A 84 11.82 -8.91 1.50
C ALA A 84 12.61 -7.75 0.86
N LEU A 85 12.76 -6.62 1.56
CA LEU A 85 13.58 -5.49 1.14
C LEU A 85 15.07 -5.88 1.02
N THR A 86 15.66 -6.45 2.08
CA THR A 86 17.10 -6.75 2.11
C THR A 86 17.51 -7.86 1.15
N HIS A 87 16.63 -8.82 0.87
CA HIS A 87 16.87 -9.86 -0.13
C HIS A 87 16.45 -9.46 -1.55
N GLY A 88 15.82 -8.29 -1.73
CA GLY A 88 15.29 -7.87 -3.02
C GLY A 88 14.22 -8.81 -3.58
N GLU A 89 13.44 -9.42 -2.68
CA GLU A 89 12.38 -10.36 -3.02
C GLU A 89 11.31 -9.68 -3.89
N MET A 90 10.88 -10.39 -4.94
CA MET A 90 9.73 -9.97 -5.72
C MET A 90 8.45 -10.32 -4.97
N LEU A 91 7.59 -9.33 -4.81
CA LEU A 91 6.23 -9.51 -4.32
C LEU A 91 5.36 -9.87 -5.52
N SER A 92 4.76 -11.06 -5.51
CA SER A 92 3.85 -11.48 -6.58
C SER A 92 2.67 -10.54 -6.66
N GLU A 93 2.17 -10.13 -5.49
CA GLU A 93 0.96 -9.33 -5.37
C GLU A 93 0.98 -8.44 -4.12
N VAL A 94 0.57 -7.18 -4.31
CA VAL A 94 0.26 -6.24 -3.23
C VAL A 94 -1.14 -5.69 -3.46
N ILE A 95 -2.05 -5.89 -2.52
CA ILE A 95 -3.43 -5.42 -2.61
C ILE A 95 -3.68 -4.40 -1.51
N ILE A 96 -4.21 -3.25 -1.90
CA ILE A 96 -4.68 -2.22 -0.98
C ILE A 96 -6.19 -2.12 -1.15
N ASN A 97 -6.92 -2.50 -0.11
CA ASN A 97 -8.38 -2.42 -0.06
C ASN A 97 -8.80 -1.16 0.69
N TRP A 98 -9.63 -0.35 0.04
CA TRP A 98 -10.05 0.95 0.54
C TRP A 98 -11.49 0.89 1.02
N TYR A 99 -11.70 1.36 2.25
CA TYR A 99 -13.01 1.32 2.88
C TYR A 99 -13.55 2.73 3.08
N ARG A 100 -14.88 2.85 3.03
CA ARG A 100 -15.59 4.06 3.42
C ARG A 100 -16.84 3.68 4.18
N THR A 101 -17.37 4.63 4.95
CA THR A 101 -18.64 4.44 5.64
C THR A 101 -19.80 4.78 4.70
N ASN A 102 -20.71 3.84 4.49
CA ASN A 102 -21.97 4.04 3.77
C ASN A 102 -23.11 3.44 4.61
N ASP A 103 -24.18 4.21 4.87
CA ASP A 103 -25.31 3.81 5.74
C ASP A 103 -24.89 3.16 7.08
N ASN A 104 -23.91 3.76 7.76
CA ASN A 104 -23.32 3.27 9.02
C ASN A 104 -22.64 1.89 8.93
N LYS A 105 -22.38 1.39 7.73
CA LYS A 105 -21.60 0.17 7.47
C LYS A 105 -20.29 0.51 6.78
N GLN A 106 -19.26 -0.25 7.10
CA GLN A 106 -18.01 -0.20 6.34
C GLN A 106 -18.21 -0.92 5.01
N GLU A 107 -17.96 -0.24 3.91
CA GLU A 107 -17.99 -0.83 2.57
C GLU A 107 -16.62 -0.72 1.90
N HIS A 108 -16.18 -1.82 1.30
CA HIS A 108 -15.03 -1.85 0.39
C HIS A 108 -15.47 -1.26 -0.96
N TYR A 109 -14.94 -0.10 -1.32
CA TYR A 109 -15.38 0.62 -2.52
C TYR A 109 -14.31 0.72 -3.61
N TYR A 110 -13.02 0.60 -3.26
CA TYR A 110 -11.92 0.76 -4.19
C TYR A 110 -10.79 -0.20 -3.85
N THR A 111 -10.06 -0.66 -4.87
CA THR A 111 -8.90 -1.54 -4.74
C THR A 111 -7.76 -1.01 -5.60
N THR A 112 -6.57 -0.94 -5.02
CA THR A 112 -5.32 -0.74 -5.77
C THR A 112 -4.52 -2.04 -5.70
N ARG A 113 -4.25 -2.67 -6.85
CA ARG A 113 -3.50 -3.92 -6.95
C ARG A 113 -2.19 -3.69 -7.69
N LEU A 114 -1.09 -4.16 -7.12
CA LEU A 114 0.23 -4.14 -7.74
C LEU A 114 0.67 -5.57 -8.02
N GLU A 115 1.20 -5.79 -9.21
CA GLU A 115 1.75 -7.08 -9.64
C GLU A 115 3.26 -6.96 -9.84
N ARG A 116 3.98 -8.02 -9.45
CA ARG A 116 5.45 -8.09 -9.55
C ARG A 116 6.12 -6.87 -8.90
N ALA A 117 5.67 -6.54 -7.69
CA ALA A 117 6.18 -5.42 -6.92
C ALA A 117 7.51 -5.74 -6.24
N LYS A 118 8.23 -4.69 -5.83
CA LYS A 118 9.43 -4.77 -5.00
C LYS A 118 9.39 -3.65 -3.98
N ILE A 119 9.85 -3.95 -2.78
CA ILE A 119 10.05 -2.93 -1.75
C ILE A 119 11.35 -2.19 -2.08
N VAL A 120 11.28 -0.86 -2.18
CA VAL A 120 12.44 -0.02 -2.54
C VAL A 120 13.00 0.74 -1.34
N ALA A 121 12.19 0.98 -0.32
CA ALA A 121 12.61 1.60 0.92
C ALA A 121 11.63 1.25 2.04
N ILE A 122 12.15 1.14 3.26
CA ILE A 122 11.35 1.11 4.49
C ILE A 122 11.93 2.15 5.44
N LYS A 123 11.07 2.97 6.04
CA LYS A 123 11.44 3.93 7.08
C LYS A 123 10.63 3.66 8.35
N ASP A 124 11.33 3.11 9.33
CA ASP A 124 10.83 2.93 10.67
C ASP A 124 11.04 4.20 11.49
N HIS A 125 9.98 4.69 12.13
CA HIS A 125 10.04 5.89 12.95
C HIS A 125 9.01 5.89 14.07
N MET A 126 9.34 6.55 15.17
CA MET A 126 8.46 6.75 16.31
C MET A 126 8.54 8.23 16.71
N PRO A 127 7.40 8.94 16.80
CA PRO A 127 7.38 10.30 17.35
C PRO A 127 7.90 10.35 18.80
N ASN A 128 8.37 11.52 19.24
CA ASN A 128 8.87 11.67 20.60
C ASN A 128 7.76 11.42 21.63
N SER A 129 7.89 10.36 22.43
CA SER A 129 6.91 9.96 23.44
C SER A 129 6.79 10.93 24.63
N GLN A 130 7.74 11.86 24.77
CA GLN A 130 7.69 12.90 25.80
C GLN A 130 6.82 14.10 25.38
N ASP A 131 6.46 14.21 24.10
CA ASP A 131 5.60 15.26 23.60
C ASP A 131 4.12 14.83 23.72
N PRO A 132 3.30 15.52 24.54
CA PRO A 132 1.89 15.18 24.69
C PRO A 132 1.08 15.23 23.39
N GLN A 133 1.51 16.03 22.41
CA GLN A 133 0.86 16.11 21.10
C GLN A 133 0.97 14.80 20.31
N ASN A 134 1.96 13.96 20.64
CA ASN A 134 2.21 12.68 19.96
C ASN A 134 1.56 11.47 20.64
N SER A 135 0.78 11.69 21.70
CA SER A 135 0.16 10.63 22.51
C SER A 135 -0.73 9.65 21.73
N ASN A 136 -1.23 10.06 20.56
CA ASN A 136 -2.07 9.23 19.69
C ASN A 136 -1.28 8.41 18.65
N PHE A 137 0.03 8.66 18.50
CA PHE A 137 0.87 7.95 17.55
C PHE A 137 1.58 6.78 18.23
N THR A 138 1.81 5.73 17.45
CA THR A 138 2.57 4.54 17.85
C THR A 138 3.87 4.47 17.03
N HIS A 139 4.51 3.31 17.04
CA HIS A 139 5.61 2.98 16.13
C HIS A 139 5.08 2.85 14.70
N LEU A 140 5.62 3.66 13.79
CA LEU A 140 5.19 3.74 12.40
C LEU A 140 6.27 3.22 11.47
N GLN A 141 5.81 2.61 10.38
CA GLN A 141 6.65 2.06 9.33
C GLN A 141 6.11 2.54 7.98
N ASP A 142 6.93 3.32 7.27
CA ASP A 142 6.65 3.71 5.88
C ASP A 142 7.26 2.68 4.95
N VAL A 143 6.45 2.08 4.08
CA VAL A 143 6.88 1.04 3.12
C VAL A 143 6.67 1.55 1.71
N HIS A 144 7.76 1.61 0.94
CA HIS A 144 7.75 2.07 -0.44
C HIS A 144 7.78 0.90 -1.42
N PHE A 145 6.82 0.83 -2.33
CA PHE A 145 6.71 -0.20 -3.35
C PHE A 145 6.93 0.38 -4.75
N SER A 146 7.87 -0.19 -5.48
CA SER A 146 7.86 -0.14 -6.95
C SER A 146 7.11 -1.35 -7.48
N TYR A 147 6.63 -1.27 -8.72
CA TYR A 147 5.78 -2.30 -9.30
C TYR A 147 5.92 -2.36 -10.82
N ARG A 148 5.53 -3.50 -11.40
CA ARG A 148 5.53 -3.68 -12.85
C ARG A 148 4.21 -3.25 -13.49
N LYS A 149 3.12 -3.62 -12.83
CA LYS A 149 1.76 -3.36 -13.27
C LYS A 149 0.94 -2.92 -12.08
N ILE A 150 0.07 -1.94 -12.31
CA ILE A 150 -0.88 -1.42 -11.34
C ILE A 150 -2.28 -1.50 -11.93
N THR A 151 -3.25 -1.89 -11.11
CA THR A 151 -4.67 -1.91 -11.46
C THR A 151 -5.45 -1.15 -10.40
N TRP A 152 -6.32 -0.26 -10.84
CA TRP A 152 -7.22 0.52 -10.02
C TRP A 152 -8.65 0.10 -10.32
N SER A 153 -9.39 -0.32 -9.29
CA SER A 153 -10.76 -0.81 -9.44
C SER A 153 -11.68 -0.09 -8.48
N HIS A 154 -12.68 0.61 -8.99
CA HIS A 154 -13.78 1.13 -8.19
C HIS A 154 -14.88 0.09 -8.10
N VAL A 155 -14.84 -0.74 -7.06
CA VAL A 155 -15.69 -1.93 -6.86
C VAL A 155 -17.18 -1.58 -6.95
N THR A 156 -17.62 -0.50 -6.31
CA THR A 156 -19.05 -0.12 -6.27
C THR A 156 -19.56 0.49 -7.58
N SER A 157 -18.68 1.10 -8.38
CA SER A 157 -19.04 1.75 -9.66
C SER A 157 -18.66 0.91 -10.87
N LYS A 158 -17.99 -0.23 -10.66
CA LYS A 158 -17.52 -1.18 -11.68
C LYS A 158 -16.60 -0.56 -12.75
N SER A 159 -15.95 0.56 -12.45
CA SER A 159 -14.92 1.13 -13.32
C SER A 159 -13.55 0.59 -12.93
N MET A 160 -12.69 0.41 -13.92
CA MET A 160 -11.34 -0.14 -13.74
C MET A 160 -10.38 0.52 -14.72
N GLY A 161 -9.17 0.80 -14.25
CA GLY A 161 -8.03 1.21 -15.06
C GLY A 161 -6.82 0.35 -14.71
N SER A 162 -5.87 0.27 -15.62
CA SER A 162 -4.60 -0.43 -15.37
C SER A 162 -3.50 0.16 -16.22
N ASP A 163 -2.27 0.07 -15.73
CA ASP A 163 -1.07 0.36 -16.49
C ASP A 163 -0.04 -0.74 -16.30
N ASP A 164 0.65 -1.12 -17.37
CA ASP A 164 1.63 -2.21 -17.42
C ASP A 164 2.83 -1.82 -18.28
N TRP A 165 4.00 -1.79 -17.65
CA TRP A 165 5.25 -1.42 -18.33
C TRP A 165 5.61 -2.37 -19.49
N ASP A 166 5.24 -3.65 -19.43
CA ASP A 166 5.54 -4.60 -20.52
C ASP A 166 4.66 -4.40 -21.76
N LYS A 167 3.53 -3.70 -21.61
CA LYS A 167 2.55 -3.49 -22.67
C LYS A 167 2.09 -2.04 -22.66
N PRO A 168 2.98 -1.07 -23.00
CA PRO A 168 2.52 0.28 -23.26
C PRO A 168 1.43 0.18 -24.33
N LYS A 169 0.22 0.66 -24.03
CA LYS A 169 -0.84 0.73 -25.04
C LYS A 169 -0.29 1.60 -26.18
N MET A 170 0.03 0.96 -27.29
CA MET A 170 0.23 1.66 -28.55
C MET A 170 -1.16 1.97 -29.06
N ASP A 171 -1.54 3.24 -28.96
CA ASP A 171 -2.69 3.79 -29.69
C ASP A 171 -2.42 3.79 -31.21
#